data_AF-X0ZE07-F1
#
_entry.id   AF-X0ZE07-F1
#
_cell.length_a   1.000
_cell.length_b   1.000
_cell.length_c   1.000
_cell.angle_alpha   90.00
_cell.angle_beta   90.00
_cell.angle_gamma   90.00
#
_symmetry.space_group_name_H-M   'P 1'
#
loop_
_entity.id
_entity.type
_entity.pdbx_description
1 polymer ?
#
loop_
_entity_poly.entity_id
_entity_poly.type
_entity_poly.pdbx_seq_one_letter_code
_entity_poly.pdbx_strand_id
1 'polypeptide(L)'
;MQATTTYSTFPDQVVPAAEKATYEYGLKVARAIEGEWFRNSQGTGYRYMTNYNNFHNLRLYARAEQPVQKYKDELAINGDLSYLNLDWKPVPIIPKFVDIVVNGMSQRSYEVKAMAQDPTSLKKRTEYAQRIVMDIENRDFNAVVMEEFGIDMTESRDKNTPETLEDLPAHMQMNYKQAIEVAEEEVISQI
;
A
#
# COMPACT_ATOMS: atom_id res chain seq x y z
N MET A 1 -35.69 -12.76 -1.37
CA MET A 1 -34.27 -12.39 -1.26
C MET A 1 -33.56 -13.59 -0.64
N GLN A 2 -32.68 -14.23 -1.40
CA GLN A 2 -31.98 -15.45 -1.00
C GLN A 2 -30.89 -15.09 0.02
N ALA A 3 -30.86 -15.82 1.13
CA ALA A 3 -29.86 -15.68 2.18
C ALA A 3 -28.46 -15.94 1.62
N THR A 4 -27.59 -14.94 1.71
CA THR A 4 -26.17 -15.09 1.41
C THR A 4 -25.46 -15.82 2.57
N THR A 5 -24.77 -16.90 2.19
CA THR A 5 -23.64 -17.59 2.85
C THR A 5 -23.92 -18.57 4.01
N THR A 6 -24.21 -19.82 3.63
CA THR A 6 -24.33 -21.04 4.44
C THR A 6 -23.01 -21.57 5.07
N TYR A 7 -21.99 -20.74 5.29
CA TYR A 7 -20.72 -21.17 5.93
C TYR A 7 -20.09 -20.17 6.91
N SER A 8 -20.78 -19.08 7.25
CA SER A 8 -20.29 -18.15 8.27
C SER A 8 -20.74 -18.57 9.66
N THR A 9 -19.83 -18.55 10.64
CA THR A 9 -20.21 -18.73 12.06
C THR A 9 -20.89 -17.47 12.63
N PHE A 10 -20.83 -16.35 11.89
CA PHE A 10 -21.45 -15.10 12.27
C PHE A 10 -22.97 -15.08 12.01
N PRO A 11 -23.76 -14.41 12.87
CA PRO A 11 -25.17 -14.17 12.61
C PRO A 11 -25.36 -13.24 11.39
N ASP A 12 -26.55 -13.27 10.80
CA ASP A 12 -26.89 -12.47 9.61
C ASP A 12 -26.67 -10.97 9.89
N GLN A 13 -25.87 -10.33 9.04
CA GLN A 13 -25.52 -8.92 9.16
C GLN A 13 -26.59 -8.00 8.57
N VAL A 14 -27.57 -8.53 7.83
CA VAL A 14 -28.63 -7.77 7.13
C VAL A 14 -29.94 -7.78 7.95
N VAL A 15 -29.84 -7.81 9.28
CA VAL A 15 -30.98 -7.69 10.18
C VAL A 15 -31.30 -6.22 10.55
N PRO A 16 -32.56 -5.90 10.88
CA PRO A 16 -32.95 -4.55 11.31
C PRO A 16 -32.14 -4.02 12.50
N ALA A 17 -31.96 -2.70 12.59
CA ALA A 17 -31.16 -2.08 13.66
C ALA A 17 -31.66 -2.42 15.07
N ALA A 18 -32.98 -2.58 15.24
CA ALA A 18 -33.58 -3.00 16.51
C ALA A 18 -33.10 -4.40 16.95
N GLU A 19 -32.96 -5.35 16.02
CA GLU A 19 -32.45 -6.69 16.31
C GLU A 19 -30.95 -6.67 16.62
N LYS A 20 -30.17 -5.84 15.91
CA LYS A 20 -28.73 -5.66 16.18
C LYS A 20 -28.45 -5.08 17.58
N ALA A 21 -29.34 -4.23 18.07
CA ALA A 21 -29.22 -3.63 19.40
C ALA A 21 -29.56 -4.61 20.54
N THR A 22 -30.12 -5.79 20.24
CA THR A 22 -30.46 -6.77 21.27
C THR A 22 -29.23 -7.45 21.84
N TYR A 23 -29.30 -7.79 23.13
CA TYR A 23 -28.25 -8.55 23.81
C TYR A 23 -28.03 -9.93 23.16
N GLU A 24 -29.10 -10.58 22.71
CA GLU A 24 -29.03 -11.90 22.08
C GLU A 24 -28.23 -11.89 20.79
N TYR A 25 -28.40 -10.86 19.97
CA TYR A 25 -27.61 -10.67 18.75
C TYR A 25 -26.13 -10.44 19.09
N GLY A 26 -25.83 -9.57 20.07
CA GLY A 26 -24.47 -9.35 20.55
C GLY A 26 -23.79 -10.62 21.09
N LEU A 27 -24.53 -11.45 21.83
CA LEU A 27 -24.04 -12.72 22.35
C LEU A 27 -23.77 -13.74 21.23
N LYS A 28 -24.59 -13.78 20.18
CA LYS A 28 -24.33 -14.59 18.98
C LYS A 28 -23.05 -14.15 18.27
N VAL A 29 -22.82 -12.84 18.12
CA VAL A 29 -21.59 -12.29 17.55
C VAL A 29 -20.38 -12.65 18.41
N ALA A 30 -20.46 -12.47 19.73
CA ALA A 30 -19.35 -12.79 20.64
C ALA A 30 -18.96 -14.27 20.58
N ARG A 31 -19.94 -15.19 20.59
CA ARG A 31 -19.70 -16.63 20.42
C ARG A 31 -19.14 -16.98 19.05
N ALA A 32 -19.53 -16.26 18.00
CA ALA A 32 -18.97 -16.45 16.67
C ALA A 32 -17.49 -16.05 16.62
N ILE A 33 -17.11 -14.92 17.23
CA ILE A 33 -15.71 -14.48 17.36
C ILE A 33 -14.89 -15.50 18.17
N GLU A 34 -15.41 -15.93 19.32
CA GLU A 34 -14.78 -16.96 20.15
C GLU A 34 -14.59 -18.26 19.34
N GLY A 35 -15.62 -18.68 18.62
CA GLY A 35 -15.57 -19.84 17.74
C GLY A 35 -14.51 -19.69 16.65
N GLU A 36 -14.41 -18.55 15.98
CA GLU A 36 -13.39 -18.37 14.93
C GLU A 36 -11.96 -18.41 15.49
N TRP A 37 -11.76 -17.91 16.72
CA TRP A 37 -10.43 -17.83 17.33
C TRP A 37 -9.98 -19.12 18.00
N PHE A 38 -10.92 -19.83 18.64
CA PHE A 38 -10.65 -20.97 19.51
C PHE A 38 -11.30 -22.29 19.07
N ARG A 39 -12.15 -22.33 18.04
CA ARG A 39 -12.75 -23.60 17.59
C ARG A 39 -11.74 -24.42 16.79
N ASN A 40 -11.65 -25.70 17.17
CA ASN A 40 -10.92 -26.71 16.44
C ASN A 40 -11.77 -27.16 15.22
N SER A 41 -11.43 -26.68 14.03
CA SER A 41 -11.97 -27.25 12.79
C SER A 41 -10.97 -28.27 12.27
N GLN A 42 -11.37 -29.54 12.17
CA GLN A 42 -10.55 -30.65 11.72
C GLN A 42 -9.77 -30.27 10.45
N GLY A 43 -8.46 -30.03 10.58
CA GLY A 43 -7.54 -29.70 9.47
C GLY A 43 -6.99 -28.27 9.46
N THR A 44 -7.63 -27.30 10.13
CA THR A 44 -7.08 -25.96 10.34
C THR A 44 -6.95 -25.75 11.84
N GLY A 45 -5.73 -25.92 12.38
CA GLY A 45 -5.47 -25.73 13.80
C GLY A 45 -5.96 -24.37 14.31
N TYR A 46 -6.23 -24.28 15.62
CA TYR A 46 -6.70 -23.06 16.29
C TYR A 46 -6.03 -21.81 15.72
N ARG A 47 -6.79 -20.81 15.24
CA ARG A 47 -6.18 -19.57 14.70
C ARG A 47 -5.32 -18.90 15.76
N TYR A 48 -5.80 -18.87 17.00
CA TYR A 48 -5.02 -18.40 18.14
C TYR A 48 -3.69 -19.18 18.29
N MET A 49 -3.73 -20.52 18.33
CA MET A 49 -2.51 -21.31 18.55
C MET A 49 -1.56 -21.22 17.36
N THR A 50 -2.07 -21.16 16.13
CA THR A 50 -1.26 -20.97 14.92
C THR A 50 -0.55 -19.63 14.96
N ASN A 51 -1.26 -18.55 15.29
CA ASN A 51 -0.67 -17.22 15.43
C ASN A 51 0.35 -17.16 16.58
N TYR A 52 0.02 -17.77 17.73
CA TYR A 52 0.91 -17.85 18.88
C TYR A 52 2.20 -18.63 18.54
N ASN A 53 2.06 -19.79 17.91
CA ASN A 53 3.20 -20.62 17.50
C ASN A 53 4.05 -19.91 16.44
N ASN A 54 3.43 -19.25 15.48
CA ASN A 54 4.13 -18.45 14.47
C ASN A 54 4.90 -17.29 15.12
N PHE A 55 4.25 -16.53 16.00
CA PHE A 55 4.90 -15.45 16.75
C PHE A 55 6.08 -15.96 17.59
N HIS A 56 5.88 -17.06 18.30
CA HIS A 56 6.92 -17.69 19.12
C HIS A 56 8.10 -18.16 18.26
N ASN A 57 7.82 -18.86 17.15
CA ASN A 57 8.84 -19.31 16.21
C ASN A 57 9.63 -18.13 15.63
N LEU A 58 8.97 -17.07 15.17
CA LEU A 58 9.64 -15.86 14.65
C LEU A 58 10.54 -15.21 15.71
N ARG A 59 10.12 -15.21 16.99
CA ARG A 59 10.94 -14.73 18.11
C ARG A 59 12.15 -15.62 18.40
N LEU A 60 12.04 -16.94 18.20
CA LEU A 60 13.18 -17.85 18.29
C LEU A 60 14.18 -17.57 17.16
N TYR A 61 13.71 -17.42 15.92
CA TYR A 61 14.57 -17.07 14.78
C TYR A 61 15.29 -15.73 15.00
N ALA A 62 14.58 -14.69 15.47
CA ALA A 62 15.18 -13.39 15.75
C ALA A 62 16.32 -13.46 16.80
N ARG A 63 16.22 -14.39 17.75
CA ARG A 63 17.23 -14.64 18.81
C ARG A 63 18.25 -15.72 18.47
N ALA A 64 18.16 -16.33 17.29
CA ALA A 64 18.96 -17.48 16.87
C ALA A 64 18.79 -18.73 17.76
N GLU A 65 17.60 -18.91 18.34
CA GLU A 65 17.22 -20.06 19.17
C GLU A 65 16.29 -21.03 18.41
N GLN A 66 16.37 -21.05 17.08
CA GLN A 66 15.50 -21.89 16.26
C GLN A 66 15.76 -23.39 16.47
N PRO A 67 14.76 -24.26 16.21
CA PRO A 67 14.95 -25.70 16.26
C PRO A 67 16.07 -26.13 15.30
N VAL A 68 17.11 -26.77 15.86
CA VAL A 68 18.28 -27.25 15.10
C VAL A 68 18.00 -28.58 14.40
N GLN A 69 16.85 -29.21 14.64
CA GLN A 69 16.52 -30.51 14.06
C GLN A 69 16.65 -30.51 12.54
N LYS A 70 16.24 -29.42 11.87
CA LYS A 70 16.45 -29.25 10.43
C LYS A 70 17.91 -29.44 10.03
N TYR A 71 18.86 -28.78 10.70
CA TYR A 71 20.29 -28.90 10.34
C TYR A 71 20.85 -30.30 10.65
N LYS A 72 20.30 -30.97 11.66
CA LYS A 72 20.68 -32.35 12.01
C LYS A 72 20.16 -33.37 11.00
N ASP A 73 18.94 -33.17 10.50
CA ASP A 73 18.30 -34.02 9.49
C ASP A 73 19.02 -33.89 8.14
N GLU A 74 19.42 -32.67 7.74
CA GLU A 74 20.17 -32.40 6.49
C GLU A 74 21.56 -33.06 6.48
N LEU A 75 22.18 -33.23 7.64
CA LEU A 75 23.46 -33.94 7.79
C LEU A 75 23.32 -35.46 7.94
N ALA A 76 22.09 -35.99 7.83
CA ALA A 76 21.77 -37.42 7.87
C ALA A 76 22.47 -38.17 9.02
N ILE A 77 22.43 -37.59 10.23
CA ILE A 77 22.98 -38.16 11.48
C ILE A 77 22.09 -39.31 11.97
N ASN A 78 21.84 -40.30 11.11
CA ASN A 78 21.11 -41.50 11.44
C ASN A 78 22.07 -42.50 12.10
N GLY A 79 22.53 -42.16 13.31
CA GLY A 79 23.25 -43.09 14.18
C GLY A 79 24.78 -43.03 14.17
N ASP A 80 25.41 -42.05 13.51
CA ASP A 80 26.86 -41.83 13.63
C ASP A 80 27.19 -40.85 14.76
N LEU A 81 27.89 -41.34 15.78
CA LEU A 81 28.27 -40.61 17.00
C LEU A 81 29.41 -39.60 16.77
N SER A 82 30.02 -39.60 15.59
CA SER A 82 31.11 -38.70 15.20
C SER A 82 30.75 -37.20 15.31
N TYR A 83 29.44 -36.87 15.25
CA TYR A 83 28.94 -35.49 15.27
C TYR A 83 28.42 -35.00 16.63
N LEU A 84 28.65 -35.76 17.70
CA LEU A 84 28.22 -35.38 19.06
C LEU A 84 28.93 -34.11 19.58
N ASN A 85 30.11 -33.80 19.06
CA ASN A 85 30.93 -32.66 19.49
C ASN A 85 30.75 -31.39 18.63
N LEU A 86 29.74 -31.34 17.75
CA LEU A 86 29.44 -30.11 17.02
C LEU A 86 28.57 -29.18 17.87
N ASP A 87 28.97 -27.90 17.96
CA ASP A 87 28.08 -26.86 18.48
C ASP A 87 27.06 -26.52 17.40
N TRP A 88 25.81 -26.85 17.70
CA TRP A 88 24.67 -26.69 16.82
C TRP A 88 24.00 -25.32 16.98
N LYS A 89 24.50 -24.46 17.88
CA LYS A 89 23.91 -23.16 18.16
C LYS A 89 24.05 -22.23 16.95
N PRO A 90 22.94 -21.74 16.37
CA PRO A 90 23.01 -20.80 15.27
C PRO A 90 23.59 -19.44 15.72
N VAL A 91 24.40 -18.84 14.86
CA VAL A 91 24.93 -17.48 15.11
C VAL A 91 23.84 -16.44 14.82
N PRO A 92 23.60 -15.46 15.72
CA PRO A 92 22.61 -14.42 15.50
C PRO A 92 23.08 -13.38 14.49
N ILE A 93 22.79 -13.61 13.20
CA ILE A 93 23.14 -12.69 12.12
C ILE A 93 21.99 -11.71 11.80
N ILE A 94 20.74 -12.09 12.11
CA ILE A 94 19.53 -11.31 11.77
C ILE A 94 19.55 -9.86 12.30
N PRO A 95 19.93 -9.56 13.56
CA PRO A 95 19.90 -8.19 14.07
C PRO A 95 20.69 -7.20 13.20
N LYS A 96 21.86 -7.62 12.69
CA LYS A 96 22.69 -6.79 11.81
C LYS A 96 21.99 -6.43 10.49
N PHE A 97 21.22 -7.36 9.92
CA PHE A 97 20.47 -7.10 8.69
C PHE A 97 19.26 -6.22 8.92
N VAL A 98 18.61 -6.33 10.09
CA VAL A 98 17.52 -5.43 10.48
C VAL A 98 18.01 -4.00 10.49
N ASP A 99 19.15 -3.71 11.11
CA ASP A 99 19.68 -2.34 11.16
C ASP A 99 19.98 -1.78 9.77
N ILE A 100 20.55 -2.59 8.87
CA ILE A 100 20.82 -2.18 7.48
C ILE A 100 19.52 -1.87 6.74
N VAL A 101 18.51 -2.74 6.85
CA VAL A 101 17.23 -2.57 6.17
C VAL A 101 16.46 -1.38 6.76
N VAL A 102 16.43 -1.23 8.08
CA VAL A 102 15.77 -0.09 8.75
C VAL A 102 16.42 1.21 8.33
N ASN A 103 17.76 1.27 8.28
CA ASN A 103 18.46 2.45 7.78
C ASN A 103 18.15 2.72 6.30
N GLY A 104 18.06 1.68 5.46
CA GLY A 104 17.68 1.82 4.06
C GLY A 104 16.22 2.23 3.83
N MET A 105 15.30 1.81 4.70
CA MET A 105 13.89 2.18 4.66
C MET A 105 13.65 3.58 5.21
N SER A 106 14.32 3.95 6.31
CA SER A 106 14.18 5.28 6.94
C SER A 106 14.63 6.42 6.03
N GLN A 107 15.49 6.14 5.04
CA GLN A 107 15.91 7.12 4.04
C GLN A 107 14.90 7.30 2.90
N ARG A 108 13.88 6.44 2.79
CA ARG A 108 12.81 6.59 1.79
C ARG A 108 11.63 7.31 2.44
N SER A 109 11.65 8.64 2.39
CA SER A 109 10.43 9.41 2.60
C SER A 109 9.45 9.08 1.48
N TYR A 110 8.38 8.36 1.78
CA TYR A 110 7.30 8.14 0.83
C TYR A 110 6.53 9.45 0.67
N GLU A 111 6.53 10.00 -0.55
CA GLU A 111 5.65 11.11 -0.92
C GLU A 111 4.34 10.52 -1.44
N VAL A 112 3.22 10.86 -0.80
CA VAL A 112 1.88 10.46 -1.28
C VAL A 112 1.51 11.37 -2.43
N LYS A 113 1.20 10.79 -3.59
CA LYS A 113 0.71 11.53 -4.76
C LYS A 113 -0.75 11.18 -5.01
N ALA A 114 -1.62 12.17 -4.92
CA ALA A 114 -3.05 12.02 -5.23
C ALA A 114 -3.32 12.41 -6.68
N MET A 115 -4.09 11.58 -7.40
CA MET A 115 -4.53 11.89 -8.75
C MET A 115 -6.05 11.75 -8.84
N ALA A 116 -6.73 12.79 -9.32
CA ALA A 116 -8.15 12.78 -9.52
C ALA A 116 -8.52 11.96 -10.78
N GLN A 117 -9.44 11.01 -10.64
CA GLN A 117 -9.93 10.16 -11.74
C GLN A 117 -11.33 10.57 -12.25
N ASP A 118 -11.89 11.67 -11.72
CA ASP A 118 -13.22 12.15 -12.11
C ASP A 118 -13.24 12.70 -13.56
N PRO A 119 -14.30 12.47 -14.36
CA PRO A 119 -14.39 12.99 -15.73
C PRO A 119 -14.24 14.52 -15.84
N THR A 120 -14.69 15.28 -14.84
CA THR A 120 -14.57 16.75 -14.88
C THR A 120 -13.12 17.19 -14.63
N SER A 121 -12.42 16.52 -13.71
CA SER A 121 -11.01 16.71 -13.46
C SER A 121 -10.15 16.32 -14.65
N LEU A 122 -10.47 15.21 -15.31
CA LEU A 122 -9.78 14.79 -16.54
C LEU A 122 -9.97 15.81 -17.66
N LYS A 123 -11.19 16.32 -17.85
CA LYS A 123 -11.49 17.35 -18.85
C LYS A 123 -10.65 18.62 -18.62
N LYS A 124 -10.58 19.12 -17.38
CA LYS A 124 -9.75 20.30 -17.04
C LYS A 124 -8.26 20.08 -17.34
N ARG A 125 -7.76 18.86 -17.09
CA ARG A 125 -6.38 18.49 -17.41
C ARG A 125 -6.13 18.47 -18.92
N THR A 126 -7.06 17.92 -19.68
CA THR A 126 -6.99 17.90 -21.15
C THR A 126 -7.08 19.30 -21.73
N GLU A 127 -7.99 20.15 -21.26
CA GLU A 127 -8.11 21.55 -21.70
C GLU A 127 -6.83 22.34 -21.41
N TYR A 128 -6.23 22.16 -20.24
CA TYR A 128 -4.95 22.80 -19.91
C TYR A 128 -3.82 22.35 -20.85
N ALA A 129 -3.71 21.05 -21.13
CA ALA A 129 -2.73 20.53 -22.08
C ALA A 129 -2.99 21.04 -23.52
N GLN A 130 -4.25 21.12 -23.94
CA GLN A 130 -4.63 21.62 -25.26
C GLN A 130 -4.25 23.09 -25.47
N ARG A 131 -4.43 23.96 -24.46
CA ARG A 131 -4.01 25.36 -24.56
C ARG A 131 -2.51 25.50 -24.78
N ILE A 132 -1.70 24.72 -24.06
CA ILE A 132 -0.24 24.75 -24.21
C ILE A 132 0.18 24.25 -25.59
N VAL A 133 -0.44 23.17 -26.10
CA VAL A 133 -0.18 22.68 -27.46
C VAL A 133 -0.51 23.75 -28.49
N MET A 134 -1.66 24.41 -28.35
CA MET A 134 -2.09 25.48 -29.25
C MET A 134 -1.13 26.67 -29.23
N ASP A 135 -0.58 27.02 -28.07
CA ASP A 135 0.42 28.09 -27.94
C ASP A 135 1.76 27.70 -28.58
N ILE A 136 2.19 26.44 -28.47
CA ILE A 136 3.42 25.92 -29.11
C ILE A 136 3.27 25.93 -30.64
N GLU A 137 2.12 25.44 -31.15
CA GLU A 137 1.86 25.37 -32.59
C GLU A 137 1.69 26.76 -33.22
N ASN A 138 1.06 27.69 -32.51
CA ASN A 138 0.81 29.05 -33.02
C ASN A 138 1.93 30.04 -32.68
N ARG A 139 3.07 29.59 -32.15
CA ARG A 139 4.16 30.46 -31.71
C ARG A 139 4.62 31.45 -32.81
N ASP A 140 4.79 30.95 -34.03
CA ASP A 140 5.27 31.77 -35.15
C ASP A 140 4.19 32.75 -35.63
N PHE A 141 2.91 32.35 -35.57
CA PHE A 141 1.77 33.21 -35.90
C PHE A 141 1.60 34.32 -34.84
N ASN A 142 1.70 33.97 -33.56
CA ASN A 142 1.60 34.93 -32.46
C ASN A 142 2.75 35.94 -32.48
N ALA A 143 3.96 35.54 -32.88
CA ALA A 143 5.10 36.44 -33.04
C ALA A 143 4.85 37.52 -34.11
N VAL A 144 4.30 37.12 -35.27
CA VAL A 144 3.97 38.05 -36.37
C VAL A 144 2.83 38.99 -35.97
N VAL A 145 1.80 38.48 -35.29
CA VAL A 145 0.68 39.31 -34.81
C VAL A 145 1.11 40.30 -33.73
N MET A 146 2.05 39.91 -32.86
CA MET A 146 2.61 40.79 -31.85
C MET A 146 3.46 41.90 -32.47
N GLU A 147 4.23 41.60 -33.54
CA GLU A 147 5.04 42.58 -34.25
C GLU A 147 4.19 43.59 -35.05
N GLU A 148 3.14 43.13 -35.73
CA GLU A 148 2.31 43.94 -36.62
C GLU A 148 1.18 44.69 -35.90
N PHE A 149 0.56 44.07 -34.89
CA PHE A 149 -0.64 44.60 -34.23
C PHE A 149 -0.44 44.92 -32.75
N GLY A 150 0.69 44.53 -32.15
CA GLY A 150 0.97 44.76 -30.72
C GLY A 150 0.05 43.99 -29.77
N ILE A 151 -0.62 42.93 -30.25
CA ILE A 151 -1.55 42.11 -29.47
C ILE A 151 -0.90 40.74 -29.21
N ASP A 152 -0.82 40.35 -27.93
CA ASP A 152 -0.38 39.02 -27.53
C ASP A 152 -1.60 38.08 -27.44
N MET A 153 -1.61 37.03 -28.26
CA MET A 153 -2.67 36.02 -28.33
C MET A 153 -2.33 34.74 -27.54
N THR A 154 -1.21 34.71 -26.80
CA THR A 154 -0.85 33.55 -25.98
C THR A 154 -1.83 33.37 -24.82
N GLU A 155 -2.39 32.17 -24.67
CA GLU A 155 -3.32 31.88 -23.57
C GLU A 155 -2.59 31.47 -22.29
N SER A 156 -1.39 30.91 -22.41
CA SER A 156 -0.55 30.53 -21.27
C SER A 156 0.29 31.72 -20.76
N ARG A 157 -0.05 32.18 -19.54
CA ARG A 157 0.68 33.26 -18.85
C ARG A 157 1.83 32.79 -17.94
N ASP A 158 2.13 31.50 -17.97
CA ASP A 158 3.05 30.91 -17.00
C ASP A 158 4.51 31.08 -17.45
N LYS A 159 5.41 31.39 -16.52
CA LYS A 159 6.84 31.66 -16.84
C LYS A 159 7.62 30.41 -17.30
N ASN A 160 7.06 29.23 -17.10
CA ASN A 160 7.68 27.93 -17.39
C ASN A 160 6.89 27.16 -18.47
N THR A 161 6.37 27.84 -19.48
CA THR A 161 5.70 27.15 -20.59
C THR A 161 6.71 26.30 -21.38
N PRO A 162 6.39 25.02 -21.67
CA PRO A 162 7.28 24.19 -22.47
C PRO A 162 7.42 24.76 -23.89
N GLU A 163 8.67 24.84 -24.37
CA GLU A 163 8.97 25.34 -25.72
C GLU A 163 8.75 24.29 -26.80
N THR A 164 8.70 23.01 -26.41
CA THR A 164 8.55 21.87 -27.31
C THR A 164 7.44 20.92 -26.85
N LEU A 165 6.86 20.17 -27.79
CA LEU A 165 5.87 19.13 -27.49
C LEU A 165 6.44 17.98 -26.66
N GLU A 166 7.75 17.77 -26.71
CA GLU A 166 8.45 16.71 -25.96
C GLU A 166 8.53 17.02 -24.46
N ASP A 167 8.57 18.30 -24.10
CA ASP A 167 8.64 18.78 -22.71
C ASP A 167 7.27 18.87 -22.03
N LEU A 168 6.19 18.85 -22.81
CA LEU A 168 4.80 18.89 -22.32
C LEU A 168 4.48 17.82 -21.26
N PRO A 169 4.76 16.52 -21.46
CA PRO A 169 4.47 15.50 -20.45
C PRO A 169 5.21 15.73 -19.12
N ALA A 170 6.45 16.23 -19.17
CA ALA A 170 7.22 16.55 -17.97
C ALA A 170 6.61 17.75 -17.23
N HIS A 171 6.24 18.80 -17.97
CA HIS A 171 5.55 19.97 -17.43
C HIS A 171 4.22 19.61 -16.76
N MET A 172 3.43 18.75 -17.39
CA MET A 172 2.15 18.28 -16.87
C MET A 172 2.29 17.43 -15.60
N GLN A 173 3.43 16.81 -15.36
CA GLN A 173 3.69 16.04 -14.14
C GLN A 173 4.22 16.91 -12.99
N MET A 174 4.96 17.97 -13.30
CA MET A 174 5.57 18.84 -12.29
C MET A 174 4.66 20.01 -11.88
N ASN A 175 4.00 20.64 -12.84
CA ASN A 175 3.36 21.95 -12.64
C ASN A 175 1.83 21.90 -12.66
N TYR A 176 1.22 20.93 -13.34
CA TYR A 176 -0.24 20.79 -13.32
C TYR A 176 -0.70 19.96 -12.12
N LYS A 177 -1.30 20.61 -11.14
CA LYS A 177 -1.93 19.96 -9.99
C LYS A 177 -3.27 20.60 -9.67
N GLN A 178 -4.30 19.80 -9.45
CA GLN A 178 -5.63 20.33 -9.13
C GLN A 178 -5.73 20.65 -7.64
N ALA A 179 -6.47 21.70 -7.28
CA ALA A 179 -6.67 22.10 -5.89
C ALA A 179 -7.21 20.96 -5.01
N ILE A 180 -8.03 20.07 -5.59
CA ILE A 180 -8.55 18.89 -4.87
C ILE A 180 -7.46 17.84 -4.60
N GLU A 181 -6.51 17.66 -5.52
CA GLU A 181 -5.36 16.74 -5.34
C GLU A 181 -4.40 17.28 -4.28
N VAL A 182 -4.17 18.59 -4.27
CA VAL A 182 -3.36 19.26 -3.22
C VAL A 182 -4.01 19.10 -1.85
N ALA A 183 -5.32 19.37 -1.75
CA ALA A 183 -6.04 19.28 -0.48
C ALA A 183 -6.01 17.86 0.12
N GLU A 184 -6.18 16.82 -0.70
CA GLU A 184 -6.12 15.43 -0.24
C GLU A 184 -4.71 15.05 0.25
N GLU A 185 -3.66 15.50 -0.43
CA GLU A 185 -2.28 15.25 0.02
C GLU A 185 -1.94 16.01 1.31
N GLU A 186 -2.40 17.24 1.47
CA GLU A 186 -2.25 18.01 2.71
C GLU A 186 -2.97 17.32 3.88
N VAL A 187 -4.17 16.79 3.65
CA VAL A 187 -4.90 16.03 4.67
C VAL A 187 -4.16 14.76 5.06
N ILE A 188 -3.65 14.00 4.07
CA ILE A 188 -2.94 12.74 4.34
C ILE A 188 -1.60 12.99 5.02
N SER A 189 -0.89 14.08 4.70
CA SER A 189 0.38 14.43 5.33
C SER A 189 0.25 15.00 6.74
N GLN A 190 -0.94 15.48 7.14
CA GLN A 190 -1.24 15.95 8.49
C GLN A 190 -1.65 14.81 9.45
N ILE A 191 -1.86 13.59 8.95
CA ILE A 191 -2.18 12.38 9.73
C ILE A 191 -0.88 11.63 10.08
#